data_AF-A0A9E5U0W9-F1
#
_entry.id   AF-A0A9E5U0W9-F1
#
_cell.length_a   1.000
_cell.length_b   1.000
_cell.length_c   1.000
_cell.angle_alpha   90.00
_cell.angle_beta   90.00
_cell.angle_gamma   90.00
#
_symmetry.space_group_name_H-M   'P 1'
#
loop_
_entity.id
_entity.type
_entity.pdbx_description
1 polymer ?
#
loop_
_entity_poly.entity_id
_entity_poly.type
_entity_poly.pdbx_seq_one_letter_code
_entity_poly.pdbx_strand_id
1 'polypeptide(L)'
;MQTMRAFIMRLFPVVAVVAGIAVTTAARTDVPASVWGITVQDTTCEDMELRVAALNALLQMDAERAMPLLRQVLDRRDRCSARLRRKAVFVVAQQHSDETVDLLLRVARTDPESDVRRQAIFWLSQVSGEEAVAALDSILLQSEDRAVQERAIFALAQHESPRADGILRDFVERVAAPEELREKAIFWLGNRGSSEDQEYLRELYGRLESERLKEKIIFSASQSAAVGGTDWLLDLARNPNESAGLRKKAIFWAAQREEFMVAGLRAVYDDMAEPELKKQVIFALSQRHESEAVDELMQIARTESDPDLRRRAIFWLGQSKDPRVTDFLLEIINR
;
A
#
# COMPACT_ATOMS: atom_id res chain seq x y z
N MET A 1 -5.05 17.42 -13.05
CA MET A 1 -4.81 16.19 -12.26
C MET A 1 -5.07 14.94 -13.09
N GLN A 2 -4.24 14.69 -14.11
CA GLN A 2 -4.31 13.50 -14.96
C GLN A 2 -2.89 13.13 -15.39
N THR A 3 -2.15 12.41 -14.55
CA THR A 3 -0.92 11.65 -14.94
C THR A 3 -0.36 10.91 -13.73
N MET A 4 -0.97 9.78 -13.32
CA MET A 4 -0.26 8.79 -12.48
C MET A 4 -0.96 7.42 -12.51
N ARG A 5 -1.17 6.88 -13.71
CA ARG A 5 -1.80 5.56 -13.90
C ARG A 5 -0.99 4.56 -14.72
N ALA A 6 0.29 4.80 -14.95
CA ALA A 6 1.11 3.94 -15.80
C ALA A 6 2.51 3.73 -15.23
N PHE A 7 2.65 2.86 -14.22
CA PHE A 7 3.96 2.28 -13.88
C PHE A 7 3.88 0.99 -13.07
N ILE A 8 3.05 0.01 -13.45
CA ILE A 8 3.19 -1.38 -12.96
C ILE A 8 2.83 -2.34 -14.08
N MET A 9 3.71 -2.49 -15.07
CA MET A 9 3.68 -3.64 -15.98
C MET A 9 5.04 -3.77 -16.65
N ARG A 10 5.88 -4.68 -16.12
CA ARG A 10 6.95 -5.41 -16.83
C ARG A 10 7.80 -6.14 -15.82
N LEU A 11 7.74 -7.47 -15.83
CA LEU A 11 8.84 -8.41 -15.57
C LEU A 11 8.23 -9.84 -15.57
N PHE A 12 8.50 -10.61 -16.63
CA PHE A 12 8.77 -12.06 -16.65
C PHE A 12 8.75 -12.55 -18.12
N PRO A 13 9.86 -13.08 -18.66
CA PRO A 13 9.87 -13.75 -19.96
C PRO A 13 9.62 -15.25 -19.77
N VAL A 14 8.74 -15.85 -20.60
CA VAL A 14 8.63 -17.31 -20.72
C VAL A 14 9.17 -17.72 -22.10
N VAL A 15 10.15 -18.61 -22.04
CA VAL A 15 10.86 -19.24 -23.15
C VAL A 15 9.95 -20.26 -23.85
N ALA A 16 9.91 -20.21 -25.19
CA ALA A 16 9.22 -21.19 -26.03
C ALA A 16 10.24 -22.01 -26.83
N VAL A 17 10.26 -23.33 -26.62
CA VAL A 17 10.85 -24.37 -27.48
C VAL A 17 9.93 -25.59 -27.27
N VAL A 18 9.37 -26.25 -28.29
CA VAL A 18 9.96 -27.39 -29.00
C VAL A 18 9.10 -27.75 -30.23
N ALA A 19 9.78 -28.08 -31.33
CA ALA A 19 9.25 -28.62 -32.59
C ALA A 19 8.88 -30.11 -32.48
N GLY A 20 7.92 -30.55 -33.30
CA GLY A 20 7.38 -31.91 -33.27
C GLY A 20 8.20 -32.99 -33.96
N ILE A 21 7.65 -34.21 -33.98
CA ILE A 21 7.83 -35.29 -34.98
C ILE A 21 6.73 -36.35 -34.71
N ALA A 22 6.15 -36.87 -35.79
CA ALA A 22 5.20 -37.97 -35.82
C ALA A 22 5.92 -39.33 -35.87
N VAL A 23 5.33 -40.37 -35.25
CA VAL A 23 5.66 -41.78 -35.54
C VAL A 23 4.37 -42.60 -35.64
N THR A 24 4.31 -43.40 -36.70
CA THR A 24 3.23 -44.29 -37.12
C THR A 24 3.39 -45.74 -36.61
N THR A 25 2.26 -46.47 -36.67
CA THR A 25 2.04 -47.94 -36.80
C THR A 25 2.00 -48.89 -35.58
N ALA A 26 0.75 -49.24 -35.22
CA ALA A 26 0.10 -50.57 -35.12
C ALA A 26 0.61 -51.69 -34.19
N ALA A 27 -0.23 -52.10 -33.22
CA ALA A 27 -0.87 -53.44 -33.11
C ALA A 27 -1.73 -53.58 -31.82
N ARG A 28 -2.77 -54.44 -31.89
CA ARG A 28 -3.82 -54.79 -30.89
C ARG A 28 -3.24 -55.14 -29.50
N THR A 29 -3.91 -54.94 -28.35
CA THR A 29 -5.22 -55.46 -27.88
C THR A 29 -5.68 -54.72 -26.61
N ASP A 30 -6.99 -54.71 -26.37
CA ASP A 30 -7.68 -54.41 -25.10
C ASP A 30 -7.54 -53.00 -24.50
N VAL A 31 -8.37 -52.07 -24.99
CA VAL A 31 -8.66 -50.80 -24.30
C VAL A 31 -10.05 -50.89 -23.67
N PRO A 32 -10.22 -50.57 -22.37
CA PRO A 32 -11.53 -50.55 -21.72
C PRO A 32 -12.47 -49.55 -22.39
N ALA A 33 -13.76 -49.58 -22.05
CA ALA A 33 -14.82 -48.72 -22.58
C ALA A 33 -14.68 -47.21 -22.28
N SER A 34 -13.50 -46.63 -22.49
CA SER A 34 -13.22 -45.18 -22.55
C SER A 34 -13.16 -44.66 -24.00
N VAL A 35 -13.67 -45.44 -24.97
CA VAL A 35 -13.60 -45.15 -26.42
C VAL A 35 -14.75 -44.27 -26.94
N TRP A 36 -15.76 -43.95 -26.13
CA TRP A 36 -16.68 -42.86 -26.47
C TRP A 36 -16.20 -41.58 -25.81
N GLY A 37 -15.52 -40.76 -26.59
CA GLY A 37 -15.29 -39.35 -26.30
C GLY A 37 -16.62 -38.59 -26.22
N ILE A 38 -17.37 -38.83 -25.16
CA ILE A 38 -18.17 -37.78 -24.55
C ILE A 38 -17.16 -37.03 -23.71
N THR A 39 -16.66 -35.92 -24.27
CA THR A 39 -16.25 -34.78 -23.44
C THR A 39 -17.29 -34.66 -22.36
N VAL A 40 -16.93 -34.97 -21.10
CA VAL A 40 -17.66 -34.41 -19.97
C VAL A 40 -17.48 -32.92 -20.18
N GLN A 41 -18.44 -32.29 -20.87
CA GLN A 41 -18.62 -30.86 -20.77
C GLN A 41 -18.58 -30.57 -19.28
N ASP A 42 -17.73 -29.65 -18.88
CA ASP A 42 -17.77 -29.09 -17.55
C ASP A 42 -19.13 -28.37 -17.38
N THR A 43 -20.18 -29.15 -17.12
CA THR A 43 -21.61 -28.76 -17.02
C THR A 43 -21.91 -28.08 -15.70
N THR A 44 -20.90 -27.65 -14.95
CA THR A 44 -21.12 -27.44 -13.52
C THR A 44 -21.87 -26.14 -13.20
N CYS A 45 -21.89 -25.14 -14.10
CA CYS A 45 -22.62 -23.87 -13.88
C CYS A 45 -23.31 -23.34 -15.17
N GLU A 46 -24.27 -24.07 -15.74
CA GLU A 46 -25.02 -23.64 -16.93
C GLU A 46 -25.88 -22.37 -16.69
N ASP A 47 -26.19 -21.66 -17.78
CA ASP A 47 -27.03 -20.44 -17.84
C ASP A 47 -26.58 -19.24 -16.99
N MET A 48 -25.31 -19.19 -16.59
CA MET A 48 -24.80 -18.10 -15.75
C MET A 48 -24.95 -16.72 -16.38
N GLU A 49 -24.80 -16.59 -17.70
CA GLU A 49 -25.01 -15.31 -18.40
C GLU A 49 -26.47 -14.86 -18.33
N LEU A 50 -27.42 -15.78 -18.54
CA LEU A 50 -28.85 -15.49 -18.40
C LEU A 50 -29.20 -15.08 -16.96
N ARG A 51 -28.65 -15.79 -15.97
CA ARG A 51 -28.86 -15.48 -14.54
C ARG A 51 -28.27 -14.12 -14.16
N VAL A 52 -27.09 -13.76 -14.69
CA VAL A 52 -26.51 -12.42 -14.50
C VAL A 52 -27.35 -11.35 -15.19
N ALA A 53 -27.90 -11.61 -16.38
CA ALA A 53 -28.80 -10.69 -17.07
C ALA A 53 -30.10 -10.46 -16.27
N ALA A 54 -30.69 -11.52 -15.72
CA ALA A 54 -31.85 -11.40 -14.83
C ALA A 54 -31.53 -10.60 -13.56
N LEU A 55 -30.35 -10.81 -12.97
CA LEU A 55 -29.88 -10.05 -11.82
C LEU A 55 -29.63 -8.57 -12.16
N ASN A 56 -29.15 -8.27 -13.37
CA ASN A 56 -29.05 -6.88 -13.85
C ASN A 56 -30.43 -6.21 -13.98
N ALA A 57 -31.46 -6.95 -14.40
CA ALA A 57 -32.80 -6.40 -14.49
C ALA A 57 -33.35 -5.97 -13.12
N LEU A 58 -32.88 -6.58 -12.02
CA LEU A 58 -33.25 -6.16 -10.66
C LEU A 58 -32.78 -4.74 -10.32
N LEU A 59 -31.76 -4.18 -10.98
CA LEU A 59 -31.36 -2.78 -10.80
C LEU A 59 -32.45 -1.79 -11.24
N GLN A 60 -33.29 -2.18 -12.18
CA GLN A 60 -34.37 -1.34 -12.70
C GLN A 60 -35.69 -1.53 -11.93
N MET A 61 -35.69 -2.43 -10.95
CA MET A 61 -36.86 -2.72 -10.14
C MET A 61 -36.77 -1.96 -8.82
N ASP A 62 -37.93 -1.51 -8.32
CA ASP A 62 -38.03 -0.84 -7.02
C ASP A 62 -37.47 -1.70 -5.88
N ALA A 63 -36.81 -1.04 -4.91
CA ALA A 63 -36.09 -1.70 -3.82
C ALA A 63 -36.94 -2.70 -3.04
N GLU A 64 -38.18 -2.34 -2.69
CA GLU A 64 -39.11 -3.21 -1.95
C GLU A 64 -39.33 -4.57 -2.63
N ARG A 65 -39.33 -4.59 -3.97
CA ARG A 65 -39.51 -5.81 -4.76
C ARG A 65 -38.17 -6.51 -5.00
N ALA A 66 -37.10 -5.76 -5.20
CA ALA A 66 -35.77 -6.30 -5.50
C ALA A 66 -35.10 -6.97 -4.29
N MET A 67 -35.21 -6.38 -3.10
CA MET A 67 -34.49 -6.82 -1.90
C MET A 67 -34.80 -8.27 -1.48
N PRO A 68 -36.07 -8.75 -1.48
CA PRO A 68 -36.35 -10.16 -1.19
C PRO A 68 -35.69 -11.13 -2.17
N LEU A 69 -35.61 -10.77 -3.46
CA LEU A 69 -34.97 -11.61 -4.49
C LEU A 69 -33.46 -11.61 -4.34
N LEU A 70 -32.86 -10.45 -4.05
CA LEU A 70 -31.42 -10.31 -3.80
C LEU A 70 -30.99 -11.13 -2.58
N ARG A 71 -31.80 -11.15 -1.51
CA ARG A 71 -31.58 -12.00 -0.33
C ARG A 71 -31.52 -13.48 -0.72
N GLN A 72 -32.49 -13.95 -1.52
CA GLN A 72 -32.48 -15.33 -2.01
C GLN A 72 -31.25 -15.66 -2.85
N VAL A 73 -30.75 -14.73 -3.67
CA VAL A 73 -29.51 -14.94 -4.44
C VAL A 73 -28.31 -15.04 -3.51
N LEU A 74 -28.24 -14.19 -2.48
CA LEU A 74 -27.15 -14.17 -1.51
C LEU A 74 -27.16 -15.40 -0.61
N ASP A 75 -28.32 -15.97 -0.29
CA ASP A 75 -28.44 -17.17 0.55
C ASP A 75 -28.05 -18.47 -0.16
N ARG A 76 -27.91 -18.47 -1.50
CA ARG A 76 -27.38 -19.62 -2.24
C ARG A 76 -25.87 -19.72 -2.02
N ARG A 77 -25.42 -20.77 -1.31
CA ARG A 77 -24.02 -20.98 -0.92
C ARG A 77 -23.27 -22.03 -1.75
N ASP A 78 -23.81 -22.45 -2.88
CA ASP A 78 -23.13 -23.35 -3.80
C ASP A 78 -21.95 -22.67 -4.53
N ARG A 79 -21.06 -23.48 -5.13
CA ARG A 79 -19.87 -22.99 -5.86
C ARG A 79 -20.24 -22.10 -7.04
N CYS A 80 -21.33 -22.38 -7.74
CA CYS A 80 -21.71 -21.64 -8.95
C CYS A 80 -22.35 -20.29 -8.66
N SER A 81 -22.95 -20.12 -7.49
CA SER A 81 -23.58 -18.87 -7.11
C SER A 81 -22.60 -17.77 -6.72
N ALA A 82 -21.30 -18.05 -6.50
CA ALA A 82 -20.33 -17.02 -6.10
C ALA A 82 -20.28 -15.81 -7.05
N ARG A 83 -20.33 -16.04 -8.38
CA ARG A 83 -20.39 -14.96 -9.38
C ARG A 83 -21.70 -14.17 -9.30
N LEU A 84 -22.83 -14.84 -9.04
CA LEU A 84 -24.12 -14.20 -8.86
C LEU A 84 -24.16 -13.39 -7.56
N ARG A 85 -23.65 -13.92 -6.45
CA ARG A 85 -23.57 -13.22 -5.17
C ARG A 85 -22.75 -11.96 -5.27
N ARG A 86 -21.55 -12.00 -5.88
CA ARG A 86 -20.74 -10.78 -6.13
C ARG A 86 -21.54 -9.70 -6.86
N LYS A 87 -22.30 -10.11 -7.88
CA LYS A 87 -23.15 -9.17 -8.63
C LYS A 87 -24.34 -8.69 -7.81
N ALA A 88 -24.95 -9.55 -6.99
CA ALA A 88 -26.08 -9.21 -6.14
C ALA A 88 -25.68 -8.19 -5.07
N VAL A 89 -24.48 -8.32 -4.48
CA VAL A 89 -23.92 -7.33 -3.55
C VAL A 89 -23.87 -5.94 -4.20
N PHE A 90 -23.43 -5.84 -5.46
CA PHE A 90 -23.48 -4.58 -6.20
C PHE A 90 -24.92 -4.06 -6.32
N VAL A 91 -25.86 -4.91 -6.75
CA VAL A 91 -27.27 -4.48 -6.89
C VAL A 91 -27.84 -4.00 -5.56
N VAL A 92 -27.60 -4.71 -4.45
CA VAL A 92 -28.02 -4.30 -3.09
C VAL A 92 -27.52 -2.90 -2.75
N ALA A 93 -26.27 -2.58 -3.10
CA ALA A 93 -25.70 -1.27 -2.85
C ALA A 93 -26.35 -0.14 -3.67
N GLN A 94 -26.88 -0.46 -4.85
CA GLN A 94 -27.57 0.51 -5.72
C GLN A 94 -29.04 0.73 -5.38
N GLN A 95 -29.63 -0.14 -4.54
CA GLN A 95 -31.05 -0.03 -4.18
C GLN A 95 -31.31 1.07 -3.14
N HIS A 96 -30.28 1.54 -2.43
CA HIS A 96 -30.38 2.59 -1.41
C HIS A 96 -31.52 2.36 -0.40
N SER A 97 -31.69 1.11 0.03
CA SER A 97 -32.72 0.70 1.00
C SER A 97 -32.18 0.81 2.42
N ASP A 98 -33.05 1.01 3.40
CA ASP A 98 -32.72 0.94 4.83
C ASP A 98 -32.11 -0.43 5.22
N GLU A 99 -32.38 -1.50 4.46
CA GLU A 99 -31.80 -2.83 4.70
C GLU A 99 -30.39 -3.00 4.08
N THR A 100 -29.90 -2.04 3.31
CA THR A 100 -28.66 -2.18 2.53
C THR A 100 -27.45 -2.44 3.43
N VAL A 101 -27.29 -1.67 4.51
CA VAL A 101 -26.15 -1.82 5.43
C VAL A 101 -26.17 -3.19 6.11
N ASP A 102 -27.32 -3.57 6.70
CA ASP A 102 -27.51 -4.86 7.34
C ASP A 102 -27.22 -6.06 6.42
N LEU A 103 -27.69 -6.00 5.17
CA LEU A 103 -27.49 -7.09 4.22
C LEU A 103 -26.03 -7.18 3.78
N LEU A 104 -25.38 -6.04 3.51
CA LEU A 104 -23.96 -6.00 3.15
C LEU A 104 -23.07 -6.46 4.32
N LEU A 105 -23.39 -6.06 5.56
CA LEU A 105 -22.68 -6.50 6.77
C LEU A 105 -22.81 -8.02 6.97
N ARG A 106 -24.02 -8.58 6.81
CA ARG A 106 -24.20 -10.05 6.85
C ARG A 106 -23.32 -10.74 5.81
N VAL A 107 -23.34 -10.29 4.56
CA VAL A 107 -22.51 -10.87 3.49
C VAL A 107 -21.02 -10.76 3.81
N ALA A 108 -20.57 -9.60 4.29
CA ALA A 108 -19.18 -9.36 4.65
C ALA A 108 -18.68 -10.30 5.77
N ARG A 109 -19.56 -10.72 6.68
CA ARG A 109 -19.20 -11.64 7.78
C ARG A 109 -19.32 -13.12 7.39
N THR A 110 -20.36 -13.48 6.63
CA THR A 110 -20.78 -14.89 6.53
C THR A 110 -20.65 -15.50 5.14
N ASP A 111 -20.35 -14.75 4.08
CA ASP A 111 -20.19 -15.36 2.76
C ASP A 111 -18.99 -16.32 2.77
N PRO A 112 -19.11 -17.54 2.21
CA PRO A 112 -17.99 -18.49 2.18
C PRO A 112 -16.81 -17.97 1.34
N GLU A 113 -17.07 -17.14 0.32
CA GLU A 113 -16.04 -16.64 -0.60
C GLU A 113 -15.48 -15.29 -0.13
N SER A 114 -14.16 -15.24 0.13
CA SER A 114 -13.48 -14.00 0.54
C SER A 114 -13.69 -12.86 -0.45
N ASP A 115 -13.74 -13.15 -1.74
CA ASP A 115 -13.96 -12.15 -2.79
C ASP A 115 -15.35 -11.50 -2.68
N VAL A 116 -16.38 -12.28 -2.31
CA VAL A 116 -17.72 -11.74 -2.08
C VAL A 116 -17.73 -10.87 -0.82
N ARG A 117 -17.06 -11.32 0.26
CA ARG A 117 -16.92 -10.53 1.50
C ARG A 117 -16.25 -9.18 1.24
N ARG A 118 -15.14 -9.17 0.49
CA ARG A 118 -14.41 -7.93 0.13
C ARG A 118 -15.23 -6.99 -0.75
N GLN A 119 -16.09 -7.52 -1.63
CA GLN A 119 -17.00 -6.71 -2.43
C GLN A 119 -18.08 -6.05 -1.56
N ALA A 120 -18.62 -6.75 -0.57
CA ALA A 120 -19.59 -6.18 0.36
C ALA A 120 -18.98 -5.05 1.19
N ILE A 121 -17.74 -5.23 1.67
CA ILE A 121 -16.99 -4.18 2.38
C ILE A 121 -16.73 -2.97 1.51
N PHE A 122 -16.37 -3.17 0.24
CA PHE A 122 -16.21 -2.06 -0.69
C PHE A 122 -17.49 -1.24 -0.81
N TRP A 123 -18.64 -1.89 -0.96
CA TRP A 123 -19.90 -1.17 -1.08
C TRP A 123 -20.33 -0.53 0.24
N LEU A 124 -20.07 -1.14 1.40
CA LEU A 124 -20.24 -0.48 2.69
C LEU A 124 -19.43 0.82 2.78
N SER A 125 -18.24 0.88 2.18
CA SER A 125 -17.44 2.11 2.14
C SER A 125 -18.03 3.23 1.27
N GLN A 126 -18.97 2.91 0.39
CA GLN A 126 -19.67 3.87 -0.47
C GLN A 126 -21.01 4.29 0.12
N VAL A 127 -21.51 3.56 1.11
CA VAL A 127 -22.72 3.92 1.84
C VAL A 127 -22.35 4.93 2.91
N SER A 128 -22.89 6.14 2.79
CA SER A 128 -22.70 7.17 3.81
C SER A 128 -23.49 6.84 5.07
N GLY A 129 -22.87 7.01 6.23
CA GLY A 129 -23.58 7.02 7.52
C GLY A 129 -22.87 6.26 8.62
N GLU A 130 -23.25 6.58 9.85
CA GLU A 130 -22.66 6.01 11.07
C GLU A 130 -22.88 4.49 11.18
N GLU A 131 -23.96 3.97 10.59
CA GLU A 131 -24.25 2.54 10.58
C GLU A 131 -23.24 1.77 9.71
N ALA A 132 -22.89 2.30 8.54
CA ALA A 132 -21.88 1.71 7.66
C ALA A 132 -20.48 1.74 8.33
N VAL A 133 -20.14 2.82 9.01
CA VAL A 133 -18.89 2.94 9.79
C VAL A 133 -18.86 1.90 10.92
N ALA A 134 -19.94 1.75 11.68
CA ALA A 134 -20.05 0.74 12.74
C ALA A 134 -19.97 -0.71 12.19
N ALA A 135 -20.55 -0.94 11.02
CA ALA A 135 -20.45 -2.21 10.31
C ALA A 135 -18.99 -2.54 9.95
N LEU A 136 -18.26 -1.56 9.39
CA LEU A 136 -16.84 -1.71 9.01
C LEU A 136 -15.92 -1.95 10.22
N ASP A 137 -16.13 -1.22 11.32
CA ASP A 137 -15.42 -1.45 12.60
C ASP A 137 -15.62 -2.89 13.08
N SER A 138 -16.88 -3.33 13.12
CA SER A 138 -17.18 -4.68 13.57
C SER A 138 -16.56 -5.76 12.69
N ILE A 139 -16.51 -5.56 11.37
CA ILE A 139 -15.81 -6.47 10.44
C ILE A 139 -14.30 -6.49 10.73
N LEU A 140 -13.68 -5.33 10.93
CA LEU A 140 -12.26 -5.21 11.25
C LEU A 140 -11.89 -5.99 12.52
N LEU A 141 -12.73 -5.88 13.57
CA LEU A 141 -12.46 -6.49 14.87
C LEU A 141 -12.80 -7.98 14.94
N GLN A 142 -13.80 -8.46 14.19
CA GLN A 142 -14.33 -9.82 14.33
C GLN A 142 -13.89 -10.79 13.23
N SER A 143 -13.41 -10.29 12.09
CA SER A 143 -12.97 -11.16 10.99
C SER A 143 -11.66 -11.87 11.31
N GLU A 144 -11.60 -13.17 11.02
CA GLU A 144 -10.36 -13.96 11.05
C GLU A 144 -9.59 -13.91 9.70
N ASP A 145 -10.25 -13.45 8.64
CA ASP A 145 -9.63 -13.30 7.32
C ASP A 145 -8.85 -11.97 7.21
N ARG A 146 -7.54 -12.06 7.01
CA ARG A 146 -6.62 -10.91 6.88
C ARG A 146 -6.96 -10.01 5.69
N ALA A 147 -7.36 -10.57 4.56
CA ALA A 147 -7.71 -9.78 3.38
C ALA A 147 -9.02 -9.01 3.56
N VAL A 148 -9.93 -9.54 4.37
CA VAL A 148 -11.18 -8.88 4.78
C VAL A 148 -10.88 -7.75 5.76
N GLN A 149 -10.03 -7.98 6.75
CA GLN A 149 -9.59 -6.94 7.69
C GLN A 149 -8.87 -5.79 6.96
N GLU A 150 -7.93 -6.08 6.07
CA GLU A 150 -7.25 -5.07 5.25
C GLU A 150 -8.25 -4.26 4.42
N ARG A 151 -9.27 -4.93 3.85
CA ARG A 151 -10.31 -4.25 3.09
C ARG A 151 -11.16 -3.33 3.98
N ALA A 152 -11.44 -3.72 5.22
CA ALA A 152 -12.17 -2.89 6.18
C ALA A 152 -11.36 -1.65 6.59
N ILE A 153 -10.05 -1.79 6.82
CA ILE A 153 -9.15 -0.65 7.08
C ILE A 153 -9.18 0.34 5.92
N PHE A 154 -9.04 -0.16 4.68
CA PHE A 154 -9.14 0.70 3.51
C PHE A 154 -10.50 1.41 3.45
N ALA A 155 -11.60 0.68 3.65
CA ALA A 155 -12.95 1.23 3.61
C ALA A 155 -13.18 2.32 4.65
N LEU A 156 -12.73 2.11 5.90
CA LEU A 156 -12.78 3.10 6.97
C LEU A 156 -11.98 4.36 6.58
N ALA A 157 -10.80 4.18 5.99
CA ALA A 157 -9.95 5.30 5.59
C ALA A 157 -10.54 6.15 4.45
N GLN A 158 -11.42 5.57 3.61
CA GLN A 158 -12.13 6.32 2.57
C GLN A 158 -13.37 7.06 3.10
N HIS A 159 -13.78 6.81 4.34
CA HIS A 159 -14.98 7.40 4.90
C HIS A 159 -14.64 8.73 5.57
N GLU A 160 -15.37 9.80 5.24
CA GLU A 160 -15.16 11.15 5.78
C GLU A 160 -15.71 11.34 7.22
N SER A 161 -16.02 10.25 7.94
CA SER A 161 -16.59 10.35 9.29
C SER A 161 -15.46 10.46 10.32
N PRO A 162 -15.51 11.43 11.26
CA PRO A 162 -14.58 11.49 12.39
C PRO A 162 -14.55 10.21 13.22
N ARG A 163 -15.65 9.44 13.24
CA ARG A 163 -15.69 8.15 13.92
C ARG A 163 -14.81 7.12 13.21
N ALA A 164 -14.78 7.11 11.87
CA ALA A 164 -13.92 6.21 11.11
C ALA A 164 -12.44 6.50 11.40
N ASP A 165 -12.09 7.77 11.60
CA ASP A 165 -10.75 8.19 12.04
C ASP A 165 -10.43 7.65 13.42
N GLY A 166 -11.34 7.83 14.38
CA GLY A 166 -11.23 7.26 15.73
C GLY A 166 -10.99 5.75 15.71
N ILE A 167 -11.76 5.00 14.91
CA ILE A 167 -11.62 3.54 14.78
C ILE A 167 -10.23 3.16 14.25
N LEU A 168 -9.72 3.88 13.23
CA LEU A 168 -8.39 3.60 12.69
C LEU A 168 -7.29 3.90 13.72
N ARG A 169 -7.41 5.00 14.47
CA ARG A 169 -6.47 5.35 15.55
C ARG A 169 -6.47 4.28 16.64
N ASP A 170 -7.65 3.91 17.14
CA ASP A 170 -7.83 2.86 18.14
C ASP A 170 -7.26 1.51 17.68
N PHE A 171 -7.44 1.17 16.40
CA PHE A 171 -6.89 -0.06 15.83
C PHE A 171 -5.36 -0.05 15.77
N VAL A 172 -4.75 1.08 15.41
CA VAL A 172 -3.30 1.25 15.39
C VAL A 172 -2.69 1.12 16.79
N GLU A 173 -3.39 1.57 17.83
CA GLU A 173 -2.92 1.50 19.22
C GLU A 173 -3.13 0.13 19.87
N ARG A 174 -3.97 -0.73 19.27
CA ARG A 174 -4.24 -2.08 19.78
C ARG A 174 -3.00 -2.98 19.61
N VAL A 175 -2.23 -3.14 20.69
CA VAL A 175 -1.01 -3.97 20.72
C VAL A 175 -1.25 -5.41 20.25
N ALA A 176 -2.42 -5.98 20.55
CA ALA A 176 -2.78 -7.34 20.13
C ALA A 176 -3.18 -7.46 18.64
N ALA A 177 -3.37 -6.34 17.93
CA ALA A 177 -3.67 -6.37 16.50
C ALA A 177 -2.40 -6.73 15.69
N PRO A 178 -2.54 -7.47 14.58
CA PRO A 178 -1.40 -7.83 13.73
C PRO A 178 -0.66 -6.60 13.23
N GLU A 179 0.67 -6.64 13.31
CA GLU A 179 1.52 -5.53 12.94
C GLU A 179 1.33 -5.11 11.48
N GLU A 180 1.17 -6.08 10.55
CA GLU A 180 0.90 -5.81 9.14
C GLU A 180 -0.35 -4.97 8.93
N LEU A 181 -1.40 -5.20 9.72
CA LEU A 181 -2.66 -4.44 9.60
C LEU A 181 -2.53 -3.06 10.24
N ARG A 182 -1.80 -2.96 11.35
CA ARG A 182 -1.49 -1.66 11.99
C ARG A 182 -0.69 -0.77 11.04
N GLU A 183 0.29 -1.32 10.31
CA GLU A 183 1.01 -0.60 9.25
C GLU A 183 0.09 -0.07 8.15
N LYS A 184 -0.92 -0.84 7.75
CA LYS A 184 -1.89 -0.44 6.72
C LYS A 184 -2.76 0.71 7.22
N ALA A 185 -3.20 0.65 8.48
CA ALA A 185 -3.94 1.76 9.07
C ALA A 185 -3.07 3.03 9.18
N ILE A 186 -1.81 2.93 9.63
CA ILE A 186 -0.84 4.04 9.62
C ILE A 186 -0.66 4.61 8.21
N PHE A 187 -0.49 3.73 7.21
CA PHE A 187 -0.35 4.15 5.82
C PHE A 187 -1.51 5.02 5.36
N TRP A 188 -2.74 4.57 5.63
CA TRP A 188 -3.93 5.26 5.16
C TRP A 188 -4.16 6.57 5.89
N LEU A 189 -3.98 6.62 7.22
CA LEU A 189 -3.99 7.87 8.00
C LEU A 189 -2.97 8.87 7.42
N GLY A 190 -1.77 8.37 7.14
CA GLY A 190 -0.69 9.14 6.52
C GLY A 190 -1.03 9.73 5.16
N ASN A 191 -1.57 8.89 4.27
CA ASN A 191 -1.85 9.24 2.88
C ASN A 191 -3.00 10.24 2.72
N ARG A 192 -3.88 10.40 3.72
CA ARG A 192 -4.89 11.46 3.72
C ARG A 192 -4.28 12.84 3.90
N GLY A 193 -3.12 12.92 4.55
CA GLY A 193 -2.33 14.14 4.63
C GLY A 193 -2.96 15.30 5.41
N SER A 194 -3.99 15.04 6.23
CA SER A 194 -4.55 16.07 7.12
C SER A 194 -3.51 16.46 8.18
N SER A 195 -3.48 17.75 8.57
CA SER A 195 -2.55 18.20 9.62
C SER A 195 -2.76 17.45 10.93
N GLU A 196 -4.02 17.13 11.26
CA GLU A 196 -4.40 16.37 12.44
C GLU A 196 -3.86 14.92 12.40
N ASP A 197 -4.02 14.22 11.28
CA ASP A 197 -3.47 12.85 11.15
C ASP A 197 -1.94 12.86 11.25
N GLN A 198 -1.28 13.90 10.73
CA GLN A 198 0.17 14.03 10.80
C GLN A 198 0.67 14.38 12.21
N GLU A 199 -0.09 15.16 12.97
CA GLU A 199 0.19 15.42 14.40
C GLU A 199 0.02 14.13 15.20
N TYR A 200 -1.11 13.45 15.05
CA TYR A 200 -1.38 12.16 15.68
C TYR A 200 -0.28 11.12 15.40
N LEU A 201 0.14 10.97 14.13
CA LEU A 201 1.18 10.00 13.77
C LEU A 201 2.54 10.35 14.41
N ARG A 202 2.87 11.64 14.54
CA ARG A 202 4.10 12.09 15.22
C ARG A 202 4.06 11.81 16.72
N GLU A 203 2.92 12.03 17.37
CA GLU A 203 2.73 11.67 18.78
C GLU A 203 2.76 10.16 19.01
N LEU A 204 2.11 9.40 18.12
CA LEU A 204 2.10 7.94 18.15
C LEU A 204 3.53 7.38 18.03
N TYR A 205 4.38 7.96 17.18
CA TYR A 205 5.77 7.52 17.01
C TYR A 205 6.52 7.37 18.35
N GLY A 206 6.37 8.34 19.25
CA GLY A 206 7.03 8.34 20.56
C GLY A 206 6.52 7.28 21.53
N ARG A 207 5.36 6.67 21.26
CA ARG A 207 4.71 5.63 22.08
C ARG A 207 4.89 4.22 21.51
N LEU A 208 5.42 4.10 20.30
CA LEU A 208 5.60 2.81 19.64
C LEU A 208 6.92 2.16 20.03
N GLU A 209 6.86 0.88 20.37
CA GLU A 209 8.06 0.05 20.57
C GLU A 209 8.52 -0.62 19.25
N SER A 210 7.58 -0.88 18.33
CA SER A 210 7.88 -1.57 17.07
C SER A 210 8.61 -0.65 16.09
N GLU A 211 9.87 -0.98 15.77
CA GLU A 211 10.63 -0.27 14.74
C GLU A 211 9.91 -0.29 13.40
N ARG A 212 9.26 -1.40 13.04
CA ARG A 212 8.53 -1.54 11.78
C ARG A 212 7.39 -0.52 11.65
N LEU A 213 6.63 -0.31 12.73
CA LEU A 213 5.58 0.70 12.78
C LEU A 213 6.15 2.12 12.79
N LYS A 214 7.23 2.37 13.55
CA LYS A 214 7.96 3.64 13.55
C LYS A 214 8.44 4.00 12.14
N GLU A 215 9.04 3.06 11.41
CA GLU A 215 9.46 3.24 10.03
C GLU A 215 8.29 3.61 9.11
N LYS A 216 7.13 2.99 9.33
CA LYS A 216 5.95 3.30 8.53
C LYS A 216 5.48 4.74 8.75
N ILE A 217 5.61 5.26 9.96
CA ILE A 217 5.32 6.67 10.27
C ILE A 217 6.36 7.59 9.61
N ILE A 218 7.65 7.26 9.67
CA ILE A 218 8.71 8.02 8.97
C ILE A 218 8.39 8.13 7.47
N PHE A 219 8.04 7.00 6.84
CA PHE A 219 7.63 6.98 5.44
C PHE A 219 6.36 7.80 5.18
N SER A 220 5.36 7.69 6.05
CA SER A 220 4.14 8.49 5.94
C SER A 220 4.44 10.00 5.98
N ALA A 221 5.28 10.43 6.92
CA ALA A 221 5.70 11.81 7.04
C ALA A 221 6.45 12.29 5.79
N SER A 222 7.23 11.44 5.13
CA SER A 222 7.95 11.80 3.89
C SER A 222 7.01 12.07 2.72
N GLN A 223 5.89 11.35 2.64
CA GLN A 223 4.91 11.48 1.56
C GLN A 223 3.89 12.59 1.80
N SER A 224 3.83 13.14 3.01
CA SER A 224 2.87 14.17 3.40
C SER A 224 3.32 15.57 2.99
N ALA A 225 2.39 16.39 2.50
CA ALA A 225 2.62 17.82 2.25
C ALA A 225 2.45 18.70 3.51
N ALA A 226 2.27 18.10 4.69
CA ALA A 226 2.13 18.87 5.92
C ALA A 226 3.42 19.60 6.29
N VAL A 227 3.25 20.85 6.74
CA VAL A 227 4.32 21.73 7.19
C VAL A 227 5.06 21.12 8.38
N GLY A 228 6.39 21.30 8.41
CA GLY A 228 7.26 20.81 9.49
C GLY A 228 7.59 19.31 9.41
N GLY A 229 7.16 18.61 8.34
CA GLY A 229 7.52 17.21 8.13
C GLY A 229 9.03 17.01 7.93
N THR A 230 9.70 17.93 7.22
CA THR A 230 11.15 17.90 7.03
C THR A 230 11.89 18.07 8.36
N ASP A 231 11.53 19.09 9.13
CA ASP A 231 12.19 19.38 10.40
C ASP A 231 12.05 18.22 11.38
N TRP A 232 10.85 17.64 11.49
CA TRP A 232 10.61 16.47 12.32
C TRP A 232 11.49 15.27 11.94
N LEU A 233 11.70 15.02 10.64
CA LEU A 233 12.61 13.96 10.18
C LEU A 233 14.08 14.27 10.48
N LEU A 234 14.50 15.53 10.39
CA LEU A 234 15.88 15.92 10.74
C LEU A 234 16.13 15.86 12.25
N ASP A 235 15.15 16.24 13.07
CA ASP A 235 15.21 16.05 14.52
C ASP A 235 15.33 14.58 14.88
N LEU A 236 14.56 13.72 14.19
CA LEU A 236 14.63 12.29 14.38
C LEU A 236 15.99 11.71 13.99
N ALA A 237 16.61 12.22 12.92
CA ALA A 237 17.96 11.82 12.52
C ALA A 237 19.01 12.17 13.60
N ARG A 238 18.81 13.25 14.35
CA ARG A 238 19.71 13.71 15.42
C ARG A 238 19.46 13.05 16.77
N ASN A 239 18.30 12.42 16.96
CA ASN A 239 17.92 11.84 18.24
C ASN A 239 18.81 10.63 18.61
N PRO A 240 19.66 10.72 19.65
CA PRO A 240 20.56 9.62 20.03
C PRO A 240 19.82 8.43 20.67
N ASN A 241 18.55 8.62 21.08
CA ASN A 241 17.73 7.55 21.66
C ASN A 241 17.07 6.67 20.59
N GLU A 242 17.17 7.05 19.30
CA GLU A 242 16.63 6.25 18.20
C GLU A 242 17.69 5.35 17.58
N SER A 243 17.25 4.21 17.04
CA SER A 243 18.17 3.28 16.42
C SER A 243 18.84 3.88 15.19
N ALA A 244 20.06 3.44 14.91
CA ALA A 244 20.78 3.87 13.71
C ALA A 244 19.97 3.59 12.43
N GLY A 245 19.15 2.53 12.40
CA GLY A 245 18.26 2.21 11.28
C GLY A 245 17.19 3.27 11.05
N LEU A 246 16.50 3.68 12.11
CA LEU A 246 15.47 4.72 12.06
C LEU A 246 16.07 6.09 11.70
N ARG A 247 17.21 6.44 12.31
CA ARG A 247 17.95 7.67 11.99
C ARG A 247 18.38 7.73 10.52
N LYS A 248 18.90 6.63 9.96
CA LYS A 248 19.24 6.55 8.52
C LYS A 248 18.02 6.75 7.63
N LYS A 249 16.88 6.13 7.97
CA LYS A 249 15.62 6.28 7.23
C LYS A 249 15.10 7.71 7.30
N ALA A 250 15.21 8.37 8.46
CA ALA A 250 14.83 9.76 8.61
C ALA A 250 15.64 10.70 7.71
N ILE A 251 16.97 10.53 7.65
CA ILE A 251 17.86 11.27 6.74
C ILE A 251 17.44 11.06 5.28
N PHE A 252 17.29 9.79 4.89
CA PHE A 252 16.92 9.42 3.51
C PHE A 252 15.60 10.06 3.10
N TRP A 253 14.57 9.93 3.92
CA TRP A 253 13.23 10.41 3.62
C TRP A 253 13.11 11.92 3.71
N ALA A 254 13.83 12.59 4.63
CA ALA A 254 13.90 14.05 4.67
C ALA A 254 14.44 14.60 3.35
N ALA A 255 15.51 14.01 2.82
CA ALA A 255 16.14 14.43 1.57
C ALA A 255 15.29 14.16 0.32
N GLN A 256 14.26 13.30 0.40
CA GLN A 256 13.36 13.01 -0.71
C GLN A 256 12.16 13.98 -0.79
N ARG A 257 11.93 14.78 0.25
CA ARG A 257 10.85 15.76 0.28
C ARG A 257 11.13 16.92 -0.70
N GLU A 258 10.05 17.50 -1.21
CA GLU A 258 10.10 18.63 -2.14
C GLU A 258 10.61 19.91 -1.45
N GLU A 259 10.11 20.19 -0.25
CA GLU A 259 10.47 21.37 0.58
C GLU A 259 11.85 21.25 1.25
N PHE A 260 12.62 20.22 0.92
CA PHE A 260 13.90 19.96 1.59
C PHE A 260 14.94 21.02 1.23
N MET A 261 15.57 21.60 2.25
CA MET A 261 16.66 22.58 2.10
C MET A 261 18.01 21.94 2.44
N VAL A 262 18.99 22.02 1.53
CA VAL A 262 20.34 21.45 1.70
C VAL A 262 21.00 21.84 3.01
N ALA A 263 20.79 23.09 3.47
CA ALA A 263 21.30 23.59 4.75
C ALA A 263 20.91 22.69 5.95
N GLY A 264 19.75 22.04 5.91
CA GLY A 264 19.30 21.11 6.94
C GLY A 264 20.19 19.87 7.07
N LEU A 265 20.63 19.28 5.95
CA LEU A 265 21.54 18.13 5.96
C LEU A 265 22.94 18.49 6.43
N ARG A 266 23.42 19.70 6.14
CA ARG A 266 24.71 20.18 6.65
C ARG A 266 24.70 20.22 8.17
N ALA A 267 23.70 20.86 8.77
CA ALA A 267 23.60 20.94 10.22
C ALA A 267 23.46 19.52 10.86
N VAL A 268 22.77 18.60 10.18
CA VAL A 268 22.73 17.18 10.62
C VAL A 268 24.12 16.53 10.54
N TYR A 269 24.90 16.80 9.49
CA TYR A 269 26.26 16.27 9.32
C TYR A 269 27.21 16.74 10.43
N ASP A 270 27.16 18.04 10.75
CA ASP A 270 28.06 18.68 11.71
C ASP A 270 27.79 18.19 13.15
N ASP A 271 26.52 17.96 13.49
CA ASP A 271 26.10 17.49 14.82
C ASP A 271 26.29 15.97 15.03
N MET A 272 26.58 15.21 13.96
CA MET A 272 26.70 13.76 14.02
C MET A 272 28.12 13.29 14.34
N ALA A 273 28.24 12.38 15.31
CA ALA A 273 29.50 11.70 15.59
C ALA A 273 29.66 10.39 14.78
N GLU A 274 28.56 9.70 14.45
CA GLU A 274 28.62 8.36 13.88
C GLU A 274 28.97 8.36 12.38
N PRO A 275 30.08 7.73 11.95
CA PRO A 275 30.49 7.73 10.54
C PRO A 275 29.43 7.14 9.61
N GLU A 276 28.70 6.12 10.07
CA GLU A 276 27.65 5.46 9.30
C GLU A 276 26.45 6.37 8.98
N LEU A 277 26.15 7.36 9.82
CA LEU A 277 25.10 8.33 9.56
C LEU A 277 25.61 9.46 8.68
N LYS A 278 26.85 9.91 8.88
CA LYS A 278 27.53 10.84 7.97
C LYS A 278 27.58 10.31 6.53
N LYS A 279 27.84 9.01 6.34
CA LYS A 279 27.75 8.35 5.03
C LYS A 279 26.36 8.47 4.41
N GLN A 280 25.31 8.33 5.21
CA GLN A 280 23.93 8.47 4.76
C GLN A 280 23.62 9.92 4.36
N VAL A 281 24.13 10.92 5.08
CA VAL A 281 24.01 12.34 4.71
C VAL A 281 24.74 12.63 3.40
N ILE A 282 25.98 12.15 3.23
CA ILE A 282 26.74 12.28 1.98
C ILE A 282 25.96 11.66 0.80
N PHE A 283 25.37 10.48 1.01
CA PHE A 283 24.51 9.86 -0.01
C PHE A 283 23.26 10.70 -0.28
N ALA A 284 22.59 11.22 0.75
CA ALA A 284 21.42 12.07 0.58
C ALA A 284 21.74 13.34 -0.22
N LEU A 285 22.87 14.00 0.06
CA LEU A 285 23.37 15.13 -0.71
C LEU A 285 23.63 14.76 -2.17
N SER A 286 24.14 13.56 -2.47
CA SER A 286 24.38 13.15 -3.85
C SER A 286 23.11 12.89 -4.67
N GLN A 287 21.97 12.65 -4.00
CA GLN A 287 20.68 12.49 -4.66
C GLN A 287 20.00 13.84 -4.95
N ARG A 288 20.51 14.94 -4.40
CA ARG A 288 19.99 16.30 -4.63
C ARG A 288 20.58 16.87 -5.91
N HIS A 289 19.81 17.71 -6.59
CA HIS A 289 20.15 18.29 -7.89
C HIS A 289 20.60 19.75 -7.79
N GLU A 290 20.43 20.35 -6.63
CA GLU A 290 20.75 21.74 -6.32
C GLU A 290 22.28 21.96 -6.29
N SER A 291 22.72 23.12 -6.75
CA SER A 291 24.13 23.53 -6.73
C SER A 291 24.74 23.50 -5.33
N GLU A 292 23.92 23.83 -4.33
CA GLU A 292 24.27 23.87 -2.92
C GLU A 292 24.65 22.49 -2.40
N ALA A 293 24.02 21.41 -2.90
CA ALA A 293 24.38 20.05 -2.51
C ALA A 293 25.79 19.67 -3.02
N VAL A 294 26.14 20.14 -4.22
CA VAL A 294 27.50 19.99 -4.78
C VAL A 294 28.50 20.78 -3.94
N ASP A 295 28.15 22.01 -3.56
CA ASP A 295 29.01 22.86 -2.72
C ASP A 295 29.30 22.20 -1.37
N GLU A 296 28.29 21.60 -0.74
CA GLU A 296 28.46 20.87 0.53
C GLU A 296 29.32 19.60 0.35
N LEU A 297 29.14 18.84 -0.74
CA LEU A 297 30.01 17.68 -1.02
C LEU A 297 31.47 18.11 -1.24
N MET A 298 31.72 19.22 -1.95
CA MET A 298 33.06 19.80 -2.12
C MET A 298 33.65 20.24 -0.78
N GLN A 299 32.84 20.83 0.09
CA GLN A 299 33.25 21.24 1.42
C GLN A 299 33.65 20.03 2.27
N ILE A 300 32.80 18.99 2.33
CA ILE A 300 33.11 17.73 3.04
C ILE A 300 34.41 17.12 2.52
N ALA A 301 34.59 17.07 1.19
CA ALA A 301 35.82 16.57 0.58
C ALA A 301 37.09 17.36 0.97
N ARG A 302 36.97 18.66 1.30
CA ARG A 302 38.08 19.50 1.76
C ARG A 302 38.35 19.34 3.25
N THR A 303 37.31 19.39 4.08
CA THR A 303 37.46 19.60 5.53
C THR A 303 37.28 18.35 6.38
N GLU A 304 36.63 17.30 5.87
CA GLU A 304 36.35 16.11 6.68
C GLU A 304 37.63 15.37 7.06
N SER A 305 37.84 15.18 8.36
CA SER A 305 38.97 14.48 8.95
C SER A 305 39.00 12.98 8.65
N ASP A 306 37.83 12.33 8.57
CA ASP A 306 37.72 10.90 8.27
C ASP A 306 38.02 10.65 6.77
N PRO A 307 39.10 9.91 6.44
CA PRO A 307 39.46 9.64 5.05
C PRO A 307 38.40 8.84 4.27
N ASP A 308 37.59 8.00 4.92
CA ASP A 308 36.51 7.25 4.27
C ASP A 308 35.37 8.16 3.85
N LEU A 309 34.94 9.06 4.73
CA LEU A 309 33.90 10.04 4.44
C LEU A 309 34.36 11.00 3.34
N ARG A 310 35.61 11.46 3.41
CA ARG A 310 36.22 12.29 2.37
C ARG A 310 36.22 11.60 1.00
N ARG A 311 36.65 10.33 0.95
CA ARG A 311 36.65 9.52 -0.28
C ARG A 311 35.24 9.34 -0.85
N ARG A 312 34.23 9.16 0.01
CA ARG A 312 32.83 9.03 -0.44
C ARG A 312 32.27 10.32 -1.02
N ALA A 313 32.59 11.46 -0.42
CA ALA A 313 32.20 12.76 -0.99
C ALA A 313 32.81 12.95 -2.38
N ILE A 314 34.12 12.67 -2.53
CA ILE A 314 34.82 12.70 -3.83
C ILE A 314 34.20 11.72 -4.84
N PHE A 315 33.85 10.51 -4.41
CA PHE A 315 33.19 9.52 -5.27
C PHE A 315 31.87 10.06 -5.86
N TRP A 316 31.02 10.65 -5.02
CA TRP A 316 29.74 11.21 -5.47
C TRP A 316 29.90 12.48 -6.30
N LEU A 317 30.89 13.32 -6.00
CA LEU A 317 31.27 14.44 -6.86
C LEU A 317 31.64 13.94 -8.26
N GLY A 318 32.39 12.84 -8.38
CA GLY A 318 32.69 12.22 -9.68
C GLY A 318 31.48 11.75 -10.48
N GLN A 319 30.30 11.60 -9.86
CA GLN A 319 29.02 11.29 -10.54
C GLN A 319 28.22 12.55 -10.89
N SER A 320 28.60 13.71 -10.35
CA SER A 320 27.93 14.98 -10.61
C SER A 320 28.20 15.46 -12.04
N LYS A 321 27.21 16.14 -12.62
CA LYS A 321 27.32 16.83 -13.91
C LYS A 321 27.66 18.31 -13.77
N ASP A 322 27.86 18.79 -12.54
CA ASP A 322 28.22 20.18 -12.29
C ASP A 322 29.65 20.46 -12.81
N PRO A 323 29.85 21.42 -13.72
CA PRO A 323 31.14 21.68 -14.35
C PRO A 323 32.23 22.07 -13.34
N ARG A 324 31.85 22.69 -12.21
CA ARG A 324 32.78 23.14 -11.16
C ARG A 324 33.52 21.99 -10.50
N VAL A 325 32.95 20.78 -10.55
CA VAL A 325 33.54 19.59 -9.93
C VAL A 325 34.83 19.18 -10.62
N THR A 326 34.94 19.39 -11.94
CA THR A 326 36.17 19.01 -12.68
C THR A 326 37.37 19.81 -12.17
N ASP A 327 37.21 21.14 -12.06
CA ASP A 327 38.26 22.03 -11.56
C ASP A 327 38.60 21.72 -10.10
N PHE A 328 37.60 21.40 -9.29
CA PHE A 328 37.79 20.99 -7.91
C PHE A 328 38.61 19.70 -7.77
N LEU A 329 38.30 18.67 -8.56
CA LEU A 329 39.03 17.41 -8.54
C LEU A 329 40.48 17.60 -9.02
N LEU A 330 40.71 18.45 -10.02
CA LEU A 330 42.05 18.85 -10.46
C LEU A 330 42.83 19.59 -9.36
N GLU A 331 42.17 20.47 -8.60
CA GLU A 331 42.78 21.14 -7.43
C GLU A 331 43.29 20.11 -6.41
N ILE A 332 42.47 19.08 -6.10
CA ILE A 332 42.85 18.03 -5.15
C ILE A 332 44.03 17.19 -5.67
N ILE A 333 44.03 16.83 -6.95
CA ILE A 333 45.10 16.00 -7.56
C ILE A 333 46.45 16.71 -7.55
N ASN A 334 46.45 18.04 -7.73
CA ASN A 334 47.67 18.85 -7.84
C ASN A 334 48.21 19.35 -6.49
N ARG A 335 47.59 18.99 -5.37
CA ARG A 335 48.08 19.30 -4.00
C ARG A 335 49.08 18.26 -3.51
#